data_AF-A0A838V4L4-F1
#
_entry.id   AF-A0A838V4L4-F1
#
_cell.length_a   1.000
_cell.length_b   1.000
_cell.length_c   1.000
_cell.angle_alpha   90.00
_cell.angle_beta   90.00
_cell.angle_gamma   90.00
#
_symmetry.space_group_name_H-M   'P 1'
#
loop_
_entity.id
_entity.type
_entity.pdbx_description
1 polymer ?
#
loop_
_entity_poly.entity_id
_entity_poly.type
_entity_poly.pdbx_seq_one_letter_code
_entity_poly.pdbx_strand_id
1 'polypeptide(L)'
;FLAGLELGSAARFDGDGAPVPGRAAQGDAAGWVPVAARAAGLPASTPPVAWRQRADYQEGAPGEYLGNAIASGDSSITAKFGTPRGLVRRARDPGSGLDSAAAWAVRPFPQPSLFPAVRRTLLALAADQTRFGITPGEGWAGGADPWSAPTAWSAWSFAALAGSERAPQSARADRRAALRLLADLRRAATPAGAIPERVDAATGIPRSTTPLAWSHAFAILALRQLWPSP
;
A
#
# COMPACT_ATOMS: atom_id res chain seq x y z
N PHE A 1 5.26 21.77 6.77
CA PHE A 1 5.03 21.04 5.51
C PHE A 1 3.58 20.53 5.41
N LEU A 2 3.04 19.81 6.41
CA LEU A 2 1.65 19.32 6.39
C LEU A 2 0.56 20.40 6.63
N ALA A 3 0.90 21.56 7.17
CA ALA A 3 -0.06 22.61 7.54
C ALA A 3 -0.57 23.49 6.38
N GLY A 4 -0.11 23.27 5.15
CA GLY A 4 -0.53 24.04 3.96
C GLY A 4 -1.13 23.19 2.84
N LEU A 5 -1.34 21.89 3.08
CA LEU A 5 -2.04 21.01 2.15
C LEU A 5 -3.53 21.03 2.53
N GLU A 6 -4.38 21.28 1.54
CA GLU A 6 -5.85 21.17 1.61
C GLU A 6 -6.23 19.69 1.75
N LEU A 7 -5.91 19.10 2.91
CA LEU A 7 -6.13 17.68 3.21
C LEU A 7 -7.61 17.29 3.09
N GLY A 8 -8.54 18.24 3.32
CA GLY A 8 -9.98 18.03 3.24
C GLY A 8 -10.53 17.81 1.83
N SER A 9 -9.89 18.36 0.80
CA SER A 9 -10.36 18.22 -0.59
C SER A 9 -10.34 16.76 -1.07
N ALA A 10 -9.33 15.98 -0.66
CA ALA A 10 -9.13 14.58 -1.06
C ALA A 10 -9.43 13.55 0.05
N ALA A 11 -9.35 13.91 1.34
CA ALA A 11 -9.60 12.96 2.41
C ALA A 11 -11.10 12.66 2.59
N ARG A 12 -11.44 11.39 2.81
CA ARG A 12 -12.79 10.95 3.21
C ARG A 12 -12.96 10.93 4.73
N PHE A 13 -11.90 11.28 5.45
CA PHE A 13 -11.83 11.31 6.91
C PHE A 13 -11.10 12.57 7.36
N ASP A 14 -11.53 13.15 8.48
CA ASP A 14 -10.87 14.27 9.14
C ASP A 14 -9.54 13.84 9.79
N GLY A 15 -8.75 14.80 10.26
CA GLY A 15 -7.44 14.52 10.88
C GLY A 15 -7.49 13.68 12.15
N ASP A 16 -8.67 13.56 12.77
CA ASP A 16 -8.98 12.69 13.91
C ASP A 16 -9.50 11.30 13.48
N GLY A 17 -9.67 11.07 12.18
CA GLY A 17 -10.18 9.83 11.60
C GLY A 17 -11.71 9.72 11.57
N ALA A 18 -12.46 10.76 11.93
CA ALA A 18 -13.91 10.79 11.74
C ALA A 18 -14.27 10.84 10.24
N PRO A 19 -15.33 10.17 9.78
CA PRO A 19 -15.73 10.23 8.37
C PRO A 19 -16.26 11.63 8.01
N VAL A 20 -15.85 12.15 6.85
CA VAL A 20 -16.37 13.42 6.33
C VAL A 20 -17.85 13.23 5.94
N PRO A 21 -18.78 14.08 6.43
CA PRO A 21 -20.20 13.98 6.09
C PRO A 21 -20.46 13.91 4.59
N GLY A 22 -21.33 13.00 4.16
CA GLY A 22 -21.69 12.81 2.75
C GLY A 22 -20.67 12.04 1.90
N ARG A 23 -19.53 11.61 2.47
CA ARG A 23 -18.56 10.73 1.80
C ARG A 23 -18.61 9.33 2.43
N ALA A 24 -18.81 8.30 1.60
CA ALA A 24 -18.80 6.92 2.10
C ALA A 24 -17.42 6.54 2.64
N ALA A 25 -17.40 5.99 3.85
CA ALA A 25 -16.20 5.49 4.51
C ALA A 25 -15.57 4.33 3.72
N GLN A 26 -14.27 4.39 3.48
CA GLN A 26 -13.52 3.25 2.98
C GLN A 26 -13.17 2.30 4.13
N GLY A 27 -13.12 1.00 3.83
CA GLY A 27 -12.88 -0.07 4.81
C GLY A 27 -11.46 -0.06 5.34
N ASP A 28 -10.50 0.20 4.46
CA ASP A 28 -9.07 0.30 4.77
C ASP A 28 -8.77 1.48 5.68
N ALA A 29 -9.39 2.64 5.43
CA ALA A 29 -9.21 3.85 6.22
C ALA A 29 -9.52 3.63 7.70
N ALA A 30 -10.52 2.80 8.01
CA ALA A 30 -10.85 2.43 9.39
C ALA A 30 -9.71 1.64 10.08
N GLY A 31 -8.91 0.88 9.32
CA GLY A 31 -7.69 0.26 9.84
C GLY A 31 -6.50 1.22 9.89
N TRP A 32 -6.40 2.15 8.93
CA TRP A 32 -5.31 3.12 8.85
C TRP A 32 -5.34 4.18 9.96
N VAL A 33 -6.52 4.63 10.38
CA VAL A 33 -6.67 5.62 11.46
C VAL A 33 -5.98 5.16 12.76
N PRO A 34 -6.25 3.95 13.30
CA PRO A 34 -5.52 3.43 14.46
C PRO A 34 -4.01 3.29 14.25
N VAL A 35 -3.56 2.95 13.03
CA VAL A 35 -2.13 2.86 12.71
C VAL A 35 -1.47 4.24 12.79
N ALA A 36 -2.11 5.25 12.18
CA ALA A 36 -1.63 6.63 12.20
C ALA A 36 -1.61 7.20 13.62
N ALA A 37 -2.68 6.97 14.40
CA ALA A 37 -2.77 7.37 15.80
C ALA A 37 -1.62 6.76 16.63
N ARG A 38 -1.38 5.45 16.52
CA ARG A 38 -0.24 4.80 17.19
C ARG A 38 1.11 5.37 16.76
N ALA A 39 1.29 5.63 15.46
CA ALA A 39 2.52 6.22 14.94
C ALA A 39 2.76 7.64 15.47
N ALA A 40 1.68 8.37 15.78
CA ALA A 40 1.72 9.69 16.41
C ALA A 40 1.82 9.65 17.95
N GLY A 41 1.88 8.45 18.56
CA GLY A 41 1.90 8.30 20.02
C GLY A 41 0.55 8.53 20.70
N LEU A 42 -0.56 8.49 19.95
CA LEU A 42 -1.91 8.66 20.46
C LEU A 42 -2.53 7.30 20.85
N PRO A 43 -3.34 7.25 21.92
CA PRO A 43 -4.10 6.06 22.26
C PRO A 43 -5.10 5.75 21.14
N ALA A 44 -5.12 4.49 20.69
CA ALA A 44 -6.00 4.04 19.63
C ALA A 44 -6.73 2.77 20.06
N SER A 45 -8.07 2.83 20.06
CA SER A 45 -8.95 1.67 20.13
C SER A 45 -9.43 1.34 18.73
N THR A 46 -9.33 0.07 18.33
CA THR A 46 -9.89 -0.39 17.05
C THR A 46 -11.06 -1.32 17.34
N PRO A 47 -12.32 -0.87 17.19
CA PRO A 47 -13.43 -1.83 17.14
C PRO A 47 -13.26 -2.74 15.91
N PRO A 48 -13.63 -4.03 15.99
CA PRO A 48 -13.64 -4.90 14.81
C PRO A 48 -14.49 -4.28 13.70
N VAL A 49 -13.93 -4.15 12.50
CA VAL A 49 -14.63 -3.56 11.37
C VAL A 49 -15.05 -4.66 10.40
N ALA A 50 -16.35 -4.73 10.09
CA ALA A 50 -16.86 -5.60 9.05
C ALA A 50 -16.34 -5.13 7.67
N TRP A 51 -15.41 -5.87 7.10
CA TRP A 51 -14.72 -5.50 5.86
C TRP A 51 -15.52 -5.80 4.59
N ARG A 52 -16.41 -6.80 4.62
CA ARG A 52 -17.16 -7.28 3.44
C ARG A 52 -18.13 -6.27 2.83
N GLN A 53 -18.59 -5.30 3.61
CA GLN A 53 -19.60 -4.33 3.18
C GLN A 53 -18.99 -2.93 2.98
N ARG A 54 -17.69 -2.87 2.65
CA ARG A 54 -16.97 -1.61 2.50
C ARG A 54 -16.14 -1.59 1.21
N ALA A 55 -16.02 -0.40 0.65
CA ALA A 55 -15.12 -0.13 -0.45
C ALA A 55 -13.68 -0.10 0.08
N ASP A 56 -12.71 -0.63 -0.66
CA ASP A 56 -11.28 -0.40 -0.40
C ASP A 56 -10.84 0.97 -1.00
N TYR A 57 -9.56 1.34 -0.81
CA TYR A 57 -8.96 2.49 -1.47
C TYR A 57 -9.24 2.45 -2.98
N GLN A 58 -9.80 3.55 -3.51
CA GLN A 58 -10.20 3.74 -4.92
C GLN A 58 -11.30 2.79 -5.44
N GLU A 59 -11.84 1.88 -4.62
CA GLU A 59 -13.03 1.12 -4.99
C GLU A 59 -14.25 2.06 -4.93
N GLY A 60 -14.99 2.14 -6.04
CA GLY A 60 -16.19 2.97 -6.13
C GLY A 60 -17.39 2.38 -5.38
N ALA A 61 -17.32 1.11 -4.97
CA ALA A 61 -18.41 0.37 -4.37
C ALA A 61 -17.93 -0.60 -3.26
N PRO A 62 -18.80 -0.99 -2.32
CA PRO A 62 -18.52 -2.06 -1.37
C PRO A 62 -18.12 -3.37 -2.03
N GLY A 63 -17.25 -4.15 -1.38
CA GLY A 63 -16.90 -5.48 -1.87
C GLY A 63 -15.90 -6.23 -1.00
N GLU A 64 -15.62 -7.48 -1.40
CA GLU A 64 -14.70 -8.35 -0.69
C GLU A 64 -13.25 -8.17 -1.16
N TYR A 65 -12.64 -7.07 -0.74
CA TYR A 65 -11.28 -6.66 -1.15
C TYR A 65 -10.18 -7.07 -0.16
N LEU A 66 -9.00 -7.35 -0.69
CA LEU A 66 -7.84 -7.83 0.08
C LEU A 66 -7.36 -6.81 1.12
N GLY A 67 -7.23 -5.53 0.76
CA GLY A 67 -6.74 -4.49 1.66
C GLY A 67 -7.64 -4.33 2.87
N ASN A 68 -8.96 -4.30 2.64
CA ASN A 68 -9.96 -4.31 3.71
C ASN A 68 -9.85 -5.55 4.62
N ALA A 69 -9.70 -6.75 4.04
CA ALA A 69 -9.56 -7.99 4.82
C ALA A 69 -8.30 -7.95 5.72
N ILE A 70 -7.17 -7.49 5.18
CA ILE A 70 -5.91 -7.33 5.92
C ILE A 70 -6.07 -6.30 7.05
N ALA A 71 -6.61 -5.11 6.74
CA ALA A 71 -6.81 -4.03 7.68
C ALA A 71 -7.76 -4.41 8.84
N SER A 72 -8.73 -5.28 8.56
CA SER A 72 -9.66 -5.80 9.58
C SER A 72 -9.09 -6.94 10.44
N GLY A 73 -7.94 -7.52 10.05
CA GLY A 73 -7.36 -8.67 10.74
C GLY A 73 -8.07 -10.00 10.46
N ASP A 74 -8.71 -10.17 9.29
CA ASP A 74 -9.39 -11.43 8.92
C ASP A 74 -8.37 -12.59 8.87
N SER A 75 -8.62 -13.65 9.65
CA SER A 75 -7.75 -14.83 9.73
C SER A 75 -7.87 -15.79 8.53
N SER A 76 -8.87 -15.60 7.67
CA SER A 76 -9.17 -16.47 6.52
C SER A 76 -8.62 -15.97 5.19
N ILE A 77 -7.72 -14.97 5.21
CA ILE A 77 -7.16 -14.34 4.01
C ILE A 77 -6.55 -15.37 3.05
N THR A 78 -5.74 -16.31 3.55
CA THR A 78 -5.12 -17.34 2.70
C THR A 78 -6.16 -18.17 1.94
N ALA A 79 -7.25 -18.56 2.61
CA ALA A 79 -8.28 -19.40 1.99
C ALA A 79 -9.13 -18.63 0.96
N LYS A 80 -9.32 -17.33 1.16
CA LYS A 80 -10.18 -16.49 0.30
C LYS A 80 -9.42 -15.84 -0.84
N PHE A 81 -8.21 -15.39 -0.61
CA PHE A 81 -7.44 -14.58 -1.57
C PHE A 81 -6.20 -15.31 -2.09
N GLY A 82 -5.84 -16.46 -1.51
CA GLY A 82 -4.65 -17.20 -1.90
C GLY A 82 -4.79 -17.89 -3.25
N THR A 83 -3.75 -17.76 -4.06
CA THR A 83 -3.53 -18.52 -5.29
C THR A 83 -2.07 -19.01 -5.31
N PRO A 84 -1.70 -19.93 -6.23
CA PRO A 84 -0.30 -20.29 -6.44
C PRO A 84 0.61 -19.09 -6.76
N ARG A 85 0.07 -18.07 -7.45
CA ARG A 85 0.82 -16.86 -7.85
C ARG A 85 0.98 -15.84 -6.71
N GLY A 86 0.09 -15.84 -5.72
CA GLY A 86 0.08 -14.83 -4.66
C GLY A 86 -1.33 -14.55 -4.13
N LEU A 87 -1.53 -13.37 -3.56
CA LEU A 87 -2.80 -12.88 -3.05
C LEU A 87 -3.50 -12.03 -4.12
N VAL A 88 -4.75 -12.38 -4.43
CA VAL A 88 -5.57 -11.66 -5.40
C VAL A 88 -6.38 -10.54 -4.76
N ARG A 89 -6.88 -9.61 -5.58
CA ARG A 89 -7.63 -8.42 -5.16
C ARG A 89 -8.96 -8.74 -4.50
N ARG A 90 -9.73 -9.67 -5.08
CA ARG A 90 -11.09 -10.01 -4.62
C ARG A 90 -11.16 -11.43 -4.08
N ALA A 91 -11.91 -11.59 -2.99
CA ALA A 91 -12.10 -12.89 -2.36
C ALA A 91 -12.75 -13.88 -3.33
N ARG A 92 -12.16 -15.07 -3.42
CA ARG A 92 -12.63 -16.21 -4.23
C ARG A 92 -12.73 -15.92 -5.73
N ASP A 93 -12.02 -14.90 -6.20
CA ASP A 93 -11.95 -14.53 -7.61
C ASP A 93 -10.49 -14.50 -8.08
N PRO A 94 -9.93 -15.64 -8.52
CA PRO A 94 -8.57 -15.71 -9.04
C PRO A 94 -8.33 -14.83 -10.27
N GLY A 95 -9.41 -14.43 -10.99
CA GLY A 95 -9.36 -13.56 -12.16
C GLY A 95 -9.22 -12.08 -11.81
N SER A 96 -9.40 -11.69 -10.54
CA SER A 96 -9.31 -10.31 -10.09
C SER A 96 -7.90 -9.69 -10.10
N GLY A 97 -6.88 -10.48 -10.46
CA GLY A 97 -5.49 -10.05 -10.50
C GLY A 97 -4.81 -10.02 -9.13
N LEU A 98 -3.48 -10.01 -9.12
CA LEU A 98 -2.69 -9.83 -7.90
C LEU A 98 -2.83 -8.40 -7.38
N ASP A 99 -2.73 -8.24 -6.06
CA ASP A 99 -2.94 -6.95 -5.42
C ASP A 99 -1.76 -6.53 -4.54
N SER A 100 -1.31 -5.30 -4.76
CA SER A 100 -0.24 -4.69 -3.96
C SER A 100 -0.67 -4.42 -2.52
N ALA A 101 -1.97 -4.41 -2.21
CA ALA A 101 -2.48 -4.37 -0.84
C ALA A 101 -1.97 -5.55 0.01
N ALA A 102 -1.49 -6.64 -0.62
CA ALA A 102 -0.75 -7.71 0.06
C ALA A 102 0.39 -7.18 0.95
N ALA A 103 1.04 -6.08 0.54
CA ALA A 103 2.07 -5.39 1.32
C ALA A 103 1.61 -5.05 2.75
N TRP A 104 0.34 -4.69 2.90
CA TRP A 104 -0.21 -4.24 4.18
C TRP A 104 -0.16 -5.31 5.27
N ALA A 105 -0.14 -6.59 4.88
CA ALA A 105 0.01 -7.72 5.78
C ALA A 105 1.44 -7.88 6.34
N VAL A 106 2.43 -7.15 5.81
CA VAL A 106 3.75 -7.04 6.43
C VAL A 106 3.78 -5.80 7.31
N ARG A 107 3.44 -4.65 6.73
CA ARG A 107 3.25 -3.39 7.43
C ARG A 107 2.15 -2.58 6.73
N PRO A 108 1.24 -1.95 7.47
CA PRO A 108 1.30 -1.74 8.92
C PRO A 108 0.57 -2.81 9.75
N PHE A 109 -0.11 -3.78 9.13
CA PHE A 109 -0.93 -4.79 9.81
C PHE A 109 -0.20 -6.15 9.78
N PRO A 110 0.86 -6.35 10.58
CA PRO A 110 1.71 -7.53 10.46
C PRO A 110 0.92 -8.81 10.72
N GLN A 111 0.90 -9.68 9.71
CA GLN A 111 0.37 -11.04 9.75
C GLN A 111 1.47 -12.00 9.26
N PRO A 112 2.37 -12.45 10.16
CA PRO A 112 3.55 -13.24 9.78
C PRO A 112 3.26 -14.50 8.96
N SER A 113 2.10 -15.13 9.19
CA SER A 113 1.64 -16.30 8.42
C SER A 113 1.44 -16.01 6.93
N LEU A 114 1.21 -14.74 6.55
CA LEU A 114 1.04 -14.32 5.17
C LEU A 114 2.36 -13.95 4.48
N PHE A 115 3.47 -13.75 5.20
CA PHE A 115 4.71 -13.21 4.62
C PHE A 115 5.20 -13.96 3.37
N PRO A 116 5.17 -15.31 3.30
CA PRO A 116 5.56 -16.02 2.08
C PRO A 116 4.64 -15.70 0.90
N ALA A 117 3.33 -15.60 1.12
CA ALA A 117 2.36 -15.27 0.07
C ALA A 117 2.50 -13.81 -0.37
N VAL A 118 2.73 -12.89 0.58
CA VAL A 118 2.99 -11.47 0.29
C VAL A 118 4.25 -11.33 -0.55
N ARG A 119 5.38 -11.96 -0.14
CA ARG A 119 6.63 -11.91 -0.91
C ARG A 119 6.43 -12.37 -2.35
N ARG A 120 5.75 -13.50 -2.57
CA ARG A 120 5.42 -13.97 -3.94
C ARG A 120 4.60 -12.94 -4.72
N THR A 121 3.57 -12.38 -4.09
CA THR A 121 2.68 -11.38 -4.70
C THR A 121 3.45 -10.14 -5.14
N LEU A 122 4.23 -9.56 -4.23
CA LEU A 122 4.96 -8.32 -4.49
C LEU A 122 6.09 -8.53 -5.50
N LEU A 123 6.76 -9.69 -5.49
CA LEU A 123 7.77 -10.00 -6.50
C LEU A 123 7.16 -10.16 -7.89
N ALA A 124 5.97 -10.77 -8.00
CA ALA A 124 5.26 -10.87 -9.26
C ALA A 124 4.84 -9.49 -9.78
N LEU A 125 4.25 -8.65 -8.93
CA LEU A 125 3.89 -7.27 -9.31
C LEU A 125 5.11 -6.42 -9.71
N ALA A 126 6.23 -6.58 -9.00
CA ALA A 126 7.47 -5.87 -9.32
C ALA A 126 8.16 -6.42 -10.59
N ALA A 127 7.83 -7.63 -11.04
CA ALA A 127 8.35 -8.16 -12.30
C ALA A 127 7.69 -7.50 -13.52
N ASP A 128 6.41 -7.14 -13.38
CA ASP A 128 5.61 -6.49 -14.43
C ASP A 128 5.61 -4.95 -14.33
N GLN A 129 6.47 -4.39 -13.48
CA GLN A 129 6.54 -2.95 -13.24
C GLN A 129 7.18 -2.18 -14.40
N THR A 130 6.91 -0.87 -14.45
CA THR A 130 7.67 0.04 -15.32
C THR A 130 8.89 0.59 -14.59
N ARG A 131 9.74 1.36 -15.30
CA ARG A 131 10.83 2.12 -14.67
C ARG A 131 10.38 3.21 -13.69
N PHE A 132 9.08 3.50 -13.60
CA PHE A 132 8.51 4.49 -12.69
C PHE A 132 7.66 3.86 -11.56
N GLY A 133 7.60 2.53 -11.51
CA GLY A 133 6.97 1.78 -10.42
C GLY A 133 5.92 0.79 -10.88
N ILE A 134 5.21 0.26 -9.88
CA ILE A 134 4.17 -0.75 -10.01
C ILE A 134 2.94 -0.12 -10.67
N THR A 135 2.46 -0.77 -11.73
CA THR A 135 1.15 -0.48 -12.32
C THR A 135 0.06 -1.14 -11.48
N PRO A 136 -1.10 -0.51 -11.32
CA PRO A 136 -2.21 -1.17 -10.67
C PRO A 136 -2.66 -2.35 -11.56
N GLY A 137 -3.08 -3.45 -10.92
CA GLY A 137 -3.60 -4.61 -11.64
C GLY A 137 -4.86 -4.29 -12.45
N GLU A 138 -5.34 -5.29 -13.20
CA GLU A 138 -6.54 -5.16 -14.02
C GLU A 138 -7.74 -4.61 -13.24
N GLY A 139 -8.51 -3.71 -13.87
CA GLY A 139 -9.71 -3.11 -13.28
C GLY A 139 -9.50 -1.92 -12.33
N TRP A 140 -8.32 -1.28 -12.31
CA TRP A 140 -8.12 0.01 -11.65
C TRP A 140 -8.30 1.17 -12.64
N ALA A 141 -9.01 2.23 -12.22
CA ALA A 141 -9.14 3.45 -13.00
C ALA A 141 -7.77 4.15 -13.07
N GLY A 142 -7.18 4.28 -14.26
CA GLY A 142 -5.82 4.83 -14.42
C GLY A 142 -4.95 4.07 -15.43
N GLY A 143 -5.41 2.91 -15.90
CA GLY A 143 -4.81 2.19 -17.03
C GLY A 143 -3.41 1.66 -16.72
N ALA A 144 -2.51 1.75 -17.70
CA ALA A 144 -1.15 1.24 -17.62
C ALA A 144 -0.17 2.19 -16.89
N ASP A 145 -0.66 3.31 -16.36
CA ASP A 145 0.18 4.29 -15.67
C ASP A 145 0.62 3.75 -14.28
N PRO A 146 1.90 3.89 -13.89
CA PRO A 146 2.41 3.51 -12.57
C PRO A 146 1.85 4.34 -11.44
N TRP A 147 1.59 3.68 -10.31
CA TRP A 147 1.09 4.32 -9.10
C TRP A 147 2.14 4.34 -8.00
N SER A 148 2.36 5.53 -7.43
CA SER A 148 3.42 5.71 -6.44
C SER A 148 3.06 5.14 -5.08
N ALA A 149 1.78 5.08 -4.69
CA ALA A 149 1.39 4.49 -3.40
C ALA A 149 1.64 2.95 -3.35
N PRO A 150 1.17 2.13 -4.32
CA PRO A 150 1.58 0.74 -4.53
C PRO A 150 3.08 0.50 -4.48
N THR A 151 3.83 1.34 -5.19
CA THR A 151 5.29 1.26 -5.24
C THR A 151 5.91 1.51 -3.86
N ALA A 152 5.43 2.53 -3.14
CA ALA A 152 5.98 2.93 -1.85
C ALA A 152 5.67 1.95 -0.71
N TRP A 153 4.43 1.48 -0.56
CA TRP A 153 4.14 0.50 0.50
C TRP A 153 4.75 -0.88 0.22
N SER A 154 4.95 -1.23 -1.06
CA SER A 154 5.66 -2.46 -1.44
C SER A 154 7.14 -2.35 -1.08
N ALA A 155 7.76 -1.18 -1.32
CA ALA A 155 9.13 -0.92 -0.88
C ALA A 155 9.28 -1.03 0.64
N TRP A 156 8.33 -0.46 1.40
CA TRP A 156 8.33 -0.57 2.87
C TRP A 156 8.20 -2.01 3.33
N SER A 157 7.31 -2.78 2.69
CA SER A 157 7.09 -4.19 3.03
C SER A 157 8.31 -5.05 2.73
N PHE A 158 8.97 -4.86 1.59
CA PHE A 158 10.23 -5.55 1.31
C PHE A 158 11.32 -5.18 2.30
N ALA A 159 11.42 -3.90 2.70
CA ALA A 159 12.37 -3.49 3.73
C ALA A 159 12.10 -4.18 5.08
N ALA A 160 10.83 -4.32 5.45
CA ALA A 160 10.42 -4.98 6.69
C ALA A 160 10.63 -6.51 6.64
N LEU A 161 10.33 -7.14 5.50
CA LEU A 161 10.62 -8.56 5.25
C LEU A 161 12.12 -8.82 5.35
N ALA A 162 12.96 -7.96 4.78
CA ALA A 162 14.42 -8.08 4.86
C ALA A 162 14.93 -8.09 6.31
N GLY A 163 14.34 -7.27 7.19
CA GLY A 163 14.69 -7.23 8.61
C GLY A 163 14.15 -8.40 9.44
N SER A 164 13.12 -9.10 8.94
CA SER A 164 12.48 -10.23 9.64
C SER A 164 12.99 -11.59 9.15
N GLU A 165 13.73 -11.61 8.04
CA GLU A 165 14.17 -12.83 7.37
C GLU A 165 15.44 -13.41 8.02
N ARG A 166 15.40 -14.72 8.29
CA ARG A 166 16.51 -15.45 8.91
C ARG A 166 17.57 -15.85 7.89
N ALA A 167 17.16 -16.12 6.65
CA ALA A 167 18.07 -16.53 5.59
C ALA A 167 18.78 -15.30 4.99
N PRO A 168 20.12 -15.16 5.11
CA PRO A 168 20.83 -13.95 4.68
C PRO A 168 20.65 -13.62 3.18
N GLN A 169 20.53 -14.65 2.34
CA GLN A 169 20.34 -14.48 0.90
C GLN A 169 18.96 -13.90 0.58
N SER A 170 17.90 -14.42 1.22
CA SER A 170 16.54 -13.90 1.08
C SER A 170 16.41 -12.48 1.63
N ALA A 171 17.02 -12.19 2.78
CA ALA A 171 17.04 -10.85 3.35
C ALA A 171 17.68 -9.82 2.40
N ARG A 172 18.82 -10.19 1.76
CA ARG A 172 19.47 -9.36 0.74
C ARG A 172 18.61 -9.20 -0.52
N ALA A 173 17.89 -10.23 -0.93
CA ALA A 173 16.99 -10.17 -2.08
C ALA A 173 15.83 -9.18 -1.81
N ASP A 174 15.17 -9.29 -0.67
CA ASP A 174 14.11 -8.37 -0.24
C ASP A 174 14.65 -6.93 -0.12
N ARG A 175 15.82 -6.73 0.50
CA ARG A 175 16.47 -5.42 0.57
C ARG A 175 16.70 -4.82 -0.82
N ARG A 176 17.18 -5.61 -1.78
CA ARG A 176 17.39 -5.15 -3.16
C ARG A 176 16.07 -4.80 -3.85
N ALA A 177 15.01 -5.57 -3.64
CA ALA A 177 13.68 -5.26 -4.17
C ALA A 177 13.17 -3.92 -3.62
N ALA A 178 13.29 -3.68 -2.31
CA ALA A 178 12.94 -2.40 -1.69
C ALA A 178 13.69 -1.21 -2.31
N LEU A 179 15.02 -1.34 -2.47
CA LEU A 179 15.86 -0.29 -3.06
C LEU A 179 15.52 0.00 -4.52
N ARG A 180 15.14 -1.01 -5.31
CA ARG A 180 14.71 -0.82 -6.70
C ARG A 180 13.43 0.01 -6.77
N LEU A 181 12.41 -0.34 -5.97
CA LEU A 181 11.16 0.40 -5.91
C LEU A 181 11.35 1.85 -5.42
N LEU A 182 12.26 2.09 -4.47
CA LEU A 182 12.62 3.45 -4.06
C LEU A 182 13.31 4.23 -5.19
N ALA A 183 14.12 3.57 -6.01
CA ALA A 183 14.71 4.20 -7.20
C ALA A 183 13.66 4.50 -8.28
N ASP A 184 12.63 3.64 -8.43
CA ASP A 184 11.48 3.90 -9.29
C ASP A 184 10.70 5.15 -8.83
N LEU A 185 10.41 5.26 -7.52
CA LEU A 185 9.76 6.44 -6.94
C LEU A 185 10.57 7.72 -7.16
N ARG A 186 11.91 7.64 -7.03
CA ARG A 186 12.78 8.77 -7.32
C ARG A 186 12.69 9.21 -8.78
N ARG A 187 12.52 8.27 -9.73
CA ARG A 187 12.32 8.59 -11.15
C ARG A 187 10.94 9.18 -11.44
N ALA A 188 9.92 8.81 -10.66
CA ALA A 188 8.58 9.36 -10.76
C ALA A 188 8.41 10.73 -10.07
N ALA A 189 9.36 11.12 -9.22
CA ALA A 189 9.29 12.39 -8.51
C ALA A 189 9.54 13.59 -9.44
N THR A 190 8.85 14.69 -9.13
CA THR A 190 9.14 16.00 -9.73
C THR A 190 10.58 16.46 -9.45
N PRO A 191 11.12 17.46 -10.17
CA PRO A 191 12.44 18.04 -9.87
C PRO A 191 12.58 18.55 -8.42
N ALA A 192 11.49 18.99 -7.80
CA ALA A 192 11.44 19.44 -6.41
C ALA A 192 11.34 18.29 -5.39
N GLY A 193 11.33 17.03 -5.85
CA GLY A 193 11.25 15.84 -5.00
C GLY A 193 9.83 15.42 -4.62
N ALA A 194 8.79 16.13 -5.06
CA ALA A 194 7.41 15.72 -4.82
C ALA A 194 7.06 14.43 -5.58
N ILE A 195 6.60 13.41 -4.84
CA ILE A 195 6.06 12.15 -5.38
C ILE A 195 4.56 12.33 -5.71
N PRO A 196 4.15 12.15 -6.97
CA PRO A 196 2.74 12.22 -7.41
C PRO A 196 1.95 10.97 -7.01
N GLU A 197 0.63 10.96 -7.16
CA GLU A 197 -0.16 9.72 -7.06
C GLU A 197 0.14 8.75 -8.22
N ARG A 198 0.22 9.30 -9.44
CA ARG A 198 0.35 8.57 -10.70
C ARG A 198 1.20 9.35 -11.68
N VAL A 199 1.99 8.64 -12.49
CA VAL A 199 2.78 9.21 -13.58
C VAL A 199 2.48 8.51 -14.90
N ASP A 200 2.71 9.21 -16.00
CA ASP A 200 2.69 8.64 -17.33
C ASP A 200 3.80 7.56 -17.46
N ALA A 201 3.42 6.37 -17.94
CA ALA A 201 4.32 5.21 -18.01
C ALA A 201 5.56 5.43 -18.89
N ALA A 202 5.49 6.31 -19.89
CA ALA A 202 6.58 6.55 -20.84
C ALA A 202 7.51 7.68 -20.38
N THR A 203 6.93 8.76 -19.87
CA THR A 203 7.63 10.02 -19.59
C THR A 203 7.95 10.24 -18.13
N GLY A 204 7.17 9.66 -17.21
CA GLY A 204 7.27 9.92 -15.78
C GLY A 204 6.64 11.25 -15.35
N ILE A 205 5.95 11.95 -16.26
CA ILE A 205 5.27 13.21 -15.94
C ILE A 205 4.05 12.90 -15.05
N PRO A 206 3.82 13.67 -13.96
CA PRO A 206 2.64 13.51 -13.11
C PRO A 206 1.30 13.59 -13.89
N ARG A 207 0.37 12.68 -13.58
CA ARG A 207 -0.96 12.58 -14.22
C ARG A 207 -2.12 12.65 -13.23
N SER A 208 -1.83 12.97 -11.96
CA SER A 208 -2.81 13.11 -10.88
C SER A 208 -2.23 13.96 -9.73
N THR A 209 -2.92 13.98 -8.58
CA THR A 209 -2.56 14.67 -7.35
C THR A 209 -1.06 14.64 -7.06
N THR A 210 -0.46 15.81 -6.90
CA THR A 210 0.99 15.97 -6.65
C THR A 210 1.21 17.15 -5.69
N PRO A 211 1.84 16.94 -4.51
CA PRO A 211 2.29 15.66 -3.95
C PRO A 211 1.14 14.78 -3.46
N LEU A 212 1.32 13.45 -3.49
CA LEU A 212 0.49 12.53 -2.72
C LEU A 212 1.16 12.24 -1.36
N ALA A 213 0.51 12.66 -0.27
CA ALA A 213 1.08 12.54 1.08
C ALA A 213 1.36 11.08 1.49
N TRP A 214 0.49 10.15 1.15
CA TRP A 214 0.66 8.71 1.46
C TRP A 214 1.93 8.12 0.84
N SER A 215 2.21 8.39 -0.42
CA SER A 215 3.41 7.88 -1.09
C SER A 215 4.69 8.37 -0.42
N HIS A 216 4.72 9.64 0.02
CA HIS A 216 5.85 10.16 0.78
C HIS A 216 6.00 9.48 2.14
N ALA A 217 4.89 9.31 2.87
CA ALA A 217 4.91 8.66 4.18
C ALA A 217 5.49 7.24 4.08
N PHE A 218 5.02 6.43 3.12
CA PHE A 218 5.54 5.08 2.93
C PHE A 218 6.99 5.04 2.45
N ALA A 219 7.40 5.95 1.57
CA ALA A 219 8.79 6.04 1.15
C ALA A 219 9.71 6.35 2.34
N ILE A 220 9.34 7.29 3.20
CA ILE A 220 10.09 7.62 4.42
C ILE A 220 10.15 6.41 5.36
N LEU A 221 9.03 5.71 5.58
CA LEU A 221 9.00 4.51 6.41
C LEU A 221 9.89 3.39 5.85
N ALA A 222 9.91 3.20 4.53
CA ALA A 222 10.81 2.26 3.87
C ALA A 222 12.29 2.64 4.09
N LEU A 223 12.65 3.92 3.94
CA LEU A 223 13.99 4.41 4.21
C LEU A 223 14.40 4.17 5.67
N ARG A 224 13.54 4.49 6.64
CA ARG A 224 13.82 4.23 8.06
C ARG A 224 13.97 2.74 8.36
N GLN A 225 13.21 1.89 7.68
CA GLN A 225 13.32 0.44 7.84
C GLN A 225 14.63 -0.12 7.26
N LEU A 226 15.14 0.47 6.17
CA LEU A 226 16.40 0.08 5.53
C LEU A 226 17.64 0.62 6.23
N TRP A 227 17.51 1.74 6.95
CA TRP A 227 18.58 2.39 7.71
C TRP A 227 18.01 2.80 9.08
N PRO A 228 17.87 1.86 10.02
CA PRO A 228 17.44 2.18 11.37
C PRO A 228 18.46 3.15 11.99
N SER A 229 17.95 4.17 12.67
CA SER A 229 18.79 5.02 13.52
C SER A 229 19.44 4.13 14.61
N PRO A 230 20.73 4.36 14.95
CA PRO A 230 21.40 3.66 16.03
C PRO A 230 20.71 3.89 17.38
#